data_AF-A0A1E4C048-F1
#
_entry.id   AF-A0A1E4C048-F1
#
_cell.length_a   1.000
_cell.length_b   1.000
_cell.length_c   1.000
_cell.angle_alpha   90.00
_cell.angle_beta   90.00
_cell.angle_gamma   90.00
#
_symmetry.space_group_name_H-M   'P 1'
#
loop_
_entity.id
_entity.type
_entity.pdbx_description
1 polymer ?
#
loop_
_entity_poly.entity_id
_entity_poly.type
_entity_poly.pdbx_seq_one_letter_code
_entity_poly.pdbx_strand_id
1 'polypeptide(L)'
;MFRPAAESAPLDEARLAAYLAGIGLPLDTSEPVRQFGTGLANINYRLTAGGRRLVLRRPPGGDLPPGAHDMSREHRILSRLWRVHPLAPESLHLCEDRSVIGVPFQLIDYRPGLVIKGTFRISVDNTETLIEEGDSFQFDSELPHWVKNERDDVSVLMWIMVRSNPLHQI
;
A
#
# COMPACT_ATOMS: atom_id res chain seq x y z
N MET A 1 -0.30 -0.75 -10.57
CA MET A 1 -0.84 -1.70 -11.58
C MET A 1 -0.75 -3.12 -11.03
N PHE A 2 -1.73 -3.99 -11.30
CA PHE A 2 -1.66 -5.40 -10.89
C PHE A 2 -0.89 -6.22 -11.91
N ARG A 3 -0.18 -7.23 -11.42
CA ARG A 3 0.47 -8.23 -12.27
C ARG A 3 -0.60 -9.12 -12.94
N PRO A 4 -0.40 -9.59 -14.17
CA PRO A 4 -1.26 -10.62 -14.75
C PRO A 4 -1.31 -11.86 -13.85
N ALA A 5 -2.44 -12.56 -13.80
CA ALA A 5 -2.61 -13.73 -12.95
C ALA A 5 -1.58 -14.83 -13.27
N ALA A 6 -1.30 -15.05 -14.57
CA ALA A 6 -0.31 -16.02 -15.04
C ALA A 6 1.14 -15.72 -14.61
N GLU A 7 1.44 -14.46 -14.26
CA GLU A 7 2.76 -14.02 -13.82
C GLU A 7 2.84 -13.76 -12.31
N SER A 8 1.71 -13.93 -11.61
CA SER A 8 1.65 -13.71 -10.18
C SER A 8 2.38 -14.85 -9.44
N ALA A 9 3.14 -14.49 -8.41
CA ALA A 9 3.79 -15.42 -7.52
C ALA A 9 2.73 -16.30 -6.82
N PRO A 10 2.96 -17.62 -6.72
CA PRO A 10 2.00 -18.55 -6.14
C PRO A 10 1.60 -18.17 -4.71
N LEU A 11 0.31 -18.31 -4.43
CA LEU A 11 -0.30 -18.11 -3.12
C LEU A 11 -1.32 -19.23 -2.89
N ASP A 12 -1.21 -19.94 -1.77
CA ASP A 12 -2.22 -20.93 -1.37
C ASP A 12 -3.44 -20.20 -0.78
N GLU A 13 -4.34 -19.77 -1.66
CA GLU A 13 -5.54 -19.01 -1.28
C GLU A 13 -6.49 -19.82 -0.40
N ALA A 14 -6.51 -21.14 -0.52
CA ALA A 14 -7.37 -22.00 0.29
C ALA A 14 -6.92 -22.04 1.76
N ARG A 15 -5.61 -22.23 2.00
CA ARG A 15 -5.04 -22.14 3.35
C ARG A 15 -5.16 -20.74 3.93
N LEU A 16 -4.91 -19.72 3.10
CA LEU A 16 -5.08 -18.33 3.52
C LEU A 16 -6.53 -18.07 3.95
N ALA A 17 -7.52 -18.47 3.15
CA ALA A 17 -8.94 -18.29 3.47
C ALA A 17 -9.33 -18.97 4.79
N ALA A 18 -8.88 -20.23 5.00
CA ALA A 18 -9.15 -20.96 6.23
C ALA A 18 -8.53 -20.26 7.46
N TYR A 19 -7.28 -19.81 7.36
CA TYR A 19 -6.60 -19.07 8.42
C TYR A 19 -7.31 -17.74 8.73
N LEU A 20 -7.62 -16.97 7.69
CA LEU A 20 -8.27 -15.67 7.80
C LEU A 20 -9.67 -15.78 8.43
N ALA A 21 -10.43 -16.83 8.09
CA ALA A 21 -11.70 -17.12 8.77
C ALA A 21 -11.50 -17.41 10.27
N GLY A 22 -10.46 -18.15 10.63
CA GLY A 22 -10.13 -18.48 12.02
C GLY A 22 -9.78 -17.27 12.90
N ILE A 23 -9.27 -16.20 12.31
CA ILE A 23 -8.96 -14.94 13.02
C ILE A 23 -10.07 -13.87 12.89
N GLY A 24 -11.24 -14.23 12.37
CA GLY A 24 -12.38 -13.31 12.24
C GLY A 24 -12.32 -12.35 11.05
N LEU A 25 -11.47 -12.62 10.06
CA LEU A 25 -11.33 -11.83 8.82
C LEU A 25 -11.63 -12.71 7.59
N PRO A 26 -12.82 -13.30 7.44
CA PRO A 26 -13.10 -14.23 6.34
C PRO A 26 -12.78 -13.60 4.98
N LEU A 27 -12.05 -14.33 4.12
CA LEU A 27 -11.70 -13.90 2.78
C LEU A 27 -12.97 -13.85 1.91
N ASP A 28 -13.17 -12.73 1.20
CA ASP A 28 -14.21 -12.59 0.20
C ASP A 28 -13.73 -13.24 -1.11
N THR A 29 -14.25 -14.43 -1.39
CA THR A 29 -13.90 -15.20 -2.58
C THR A 29 -14.60 -14.73 -3.85
N SER A 30 -15.54 -13.78 -3.75
CA SER A 30 -16.17 -13.16 -4.93
C SER A 30 -15.24 -12.15 -5.62
N GLU A 31 -14.25 -11.62 -4.90
CA GLU A 31 -13.20 -10.77 -5.46
C GLU A 31 -11.87 -11.53 -5.55
N PRO A 32 -11.19 -11.52 -6.72
CA PRO A 32 -9.91 -12.20 -6.84
C PRO A 32 -8.83 -11.51 -6.00
N VAL A 33 -7.97 -12.33 -5.39
CA VAL A 33 -6.69 -11.87 -4.84
C VAL A 33 -5.79 -11.46 -6.00
N ARG A 34 -5.20 -10.26 -5.93
CA ARG A 34 -4.39 -9.71 -7.04
C ARG A 34 -3.04 -9.24 -6.58
N GLN A 35 -1.97 -9.75 -7.18
CA GLN A 35 -0.62 -9.28 -6.91
C GLN A 35 -0.37 -7.89 -7.52
N PHE A 36 0.26 -6.99 -6.77
CA PHE A 36 0.78 -5.74 -7.33
C PHE A 36 2.01 -6.00 -8.21
N GLY A 37 2.08 -5.33 -9.37
CA GLY A 37 3.17 -5.49 -10.33
C GLY A 37 4.48 -4.77 -9.94
N THR A 38 4.49 -4.04 -8.83
CA THR A 38 5.64 -3.23 -8.37
C THR A 38 6.08 -3.65 -6.97
N GLY A 39 7.39 -3.57 -6.69
CA GLY A 39 8.00 -3.97 -5.43
C GLY A 39 9.18 -4.90 -5.66
N LEU A 40 10.40 -4.43 -5.43
CA LEU A 40 11.63 -5.21 -5.66
C LEU A 40 11.96 -6.15 -4.49
N ALA A 41 11.56 -5.77 -3.27
CA ALA A 41 11.93 -6.49 -2.04
C ALA A 41 10.81 -7.37 -1.48
N ASN A 42 9.57 -6.89 -1.38
CA ASN A 42 8.45 -7.64 -0.82
C ASN A 42 7.32 -7.79 -1.85
N ILE A 43 6.62 -8.92 -1.80
CA ILE A 43 5.47 -9.21 -2.64
C ILE A 43 4.21 -8.73 -1.91
N ASN A 44 3.37 -7.97 -2.61
CA ASN A 44 2.13 -7.44 -2.07
C ASN A 44 0.95 -7.95 -2.90
N TYR A 45 -0.13 -8.34 -2.23
CA TYR A 45 -1.41 -8.74 -2.84
C TYR A 45 -2.54 -7.88 -2.30
N ARG A 46 -3.45 -7.43 -3.17
CA ARG A 46 -4.74 -6.87 -2.74
C ARG A 46 -5.74 -8.02 -2.57
N LEU A 47 -6.41 -8.04 -1.43
CA LEU A 47 -7.53 -8.96 -1.16
C LEU A 47 -8.63 -8.22 -0.41
N THR A 48 -9.81 -8.82 -0.34
CA THR A 48 -10.92 -8.33 0.47
C THR A 48 -11.21 -9.36 1.55
N ALA A 49 -11.21 -8.96 2.81
CA ALA A 49 -11.41 -9.84 3.95
C ALA A 49 -12.09 -9.10 5.12
N GLY A 50 -13.04 -9.76 5.79
CA GLY A 50 -13.81 -9.16 6.87
C GLY A 50 -14.53 -7.86 6.46
N GLY A 51 -14.96 -7.77 5.19
CA GLY A 51 -15.59 -6.57 4.62
C GLY A 51 -14.64 -5.40 4.33
N ARG A 52 -13.32 -5.60 4.43
CA ARG A 52 -12.30 -4.57 4.19
C ARG A 52 -11.40 -4.94 3.03
N ARG A 53 -10.99 -3.95 2.23
CA ARG A 53 -9.88 -4.11 1.28
C ARG A 53 -8.57 -4.04 2.05
N LEU A 54 -7.71 -5.02 1.86
CA LEU A 54 -6.44 -5.18 2.55
C LEU A 54 -5.30 -5.40 1.56
N VAL A 55 -4.08 -5.15 2.04
CA VAL A 55 -2.84 -5.58 1.41
C VAL A 55 -2.23 -6.69 2.25
N LEU A 56 -2.07 -7.87 1.65
CA LEU A 56 -1.21 -8.91 2.18
C LEU A 56 0.21 -8.65 1.69
N ARG A 57 1.12 -8.38 2.62
CA ARG A 57 2.54 -8.15 2.36
C ARG A 57 3.36 -9.32 2.90
N ARG A 58 4.24 -9.86 2.08
CA ARG A 58 5.12 -10.98 2.44
C ARG A 58 6.49 -10.85 1.78
N PRO A 59 7.53 -11.48 2.32
CA PRO A 59 8.79 -11.65 1.59
C PRO A 59 8.62 -12.54 0.35
N PRO A 60 9.61 -12.52 -0.57
CA PRO A 60 9.77 -13.57 -1.57
C PRO A 60 9.99 -14.93 -0.90
N GLY A 61 9.77 -16.01 -1.64
CA GLY A 61 10.14 -17.35 -1.15
C GLY A 61 11.66 -17.57 -1.18
N GLY A 62 12.12 -18.62 -0.51
CA GLY A 62 13.53 -19.03 -0.48
C GLY A 62 14.29 -18.59 0.78
N ASP A 63 15.59 -18.90 0.81
CA ASP A 63 16.48 -18.49 1.89
C ASP A 63 16.85 -17.01 1.74
N LEU A 64 16.42 -16.22 2.72
CA LEU A 64 16.64 -14.78 2.76
C LEU A 64 17.73 -14.44 3.77
N PRO A 65 18.55 -13.41 3.51
CA PRO A 65 19.54 -12.95 4.47
C PRO A 65 18.90 -12.63 5.83
N PRO A 66 19.57 -12.95 6.96
CA PRO A 66 19.07 -12.64 8.29
C PRO A 66 18.73 -11.14 8.43
N GLY A 67 17.51 -10.83 8.88
CA GLY A 67 17.04 -9.45 9.08
C GLY A 67 16.55 -8.72 7.82
N ALA A 68 16.72 -9.31 6.63
CA ALA A 68 16.03 -8.86 5.43
C ALA A 68 14.54 -9.22 5.54
N HIS A 69 13.65 -8.30 5.14
CA HIS A 69 12.19 -8.52 5.14
C HIS A 69 11.58 -8.84 6.53
N ASP A 70 12.07 -8.16 7.57
CA ASP A 70 11.55 -8.25 8.94
C ASP A 70 10.13 -7.66 9.04
N MET A 71 9.14 -8.49 8.71
CA MET A 71 7.72 -8.16 8.77
C MET A 71 7.28 -7.79 10.19
N SER A 72 7.91 -8.39 11.20
CA SER A 72 7.58 -8.15 12.61
C SER A 72 7.99 -6.73 13.03
N ARG A 73 9.12 -6.22 12.55
CA ARG A 73 9.53 -4.81 12.72
C ARG A 73 8.58 -3.86 11.99
N GLU A 74 8.25 -4.14 10.73
CA GLU A 74 7.30 -3.31 9.95
C GLU A 74 5.92 -3.25 10.63
N HIS A 75 5.39 -4.39 11.09
CA HIS A 75 4.13 -4.48 11.84
C HIS A 75 4.16 -3.69 13.15
N ARG A 76 5.25 -3.81 13.93
CA ARG A 76 5.41 -3.08 15.20
C ARG A 76 5.34 -1.57 15.02
N ILE A 77 5.92 -1.06 13.93
CA ILE A 77 5.91 0.38 13.63
C ILE A 77 4.52 0.80 13.13
N LEU A 78 4.00 0.13 12.10
CA LEU A 78 2.76 0.55 11.43
C LEU A 78 1.50 0.34 12.27
N SER A 79 1.47 -0.62 13.20
CA SER A 79 0.35 -0.82 14.14
C SER A 79 0.16 0.35 15.13
N ARG A 80 1.15 1.25 15.22
CA ARG A 80 1.15 2.41 16.14
C ARG A 80 1.22 3.73 15.40
N LEU A 81 2.00 3.81 14.33
CA LEU A 81 2.26 5.03 13.58
C LEU A 81 0.97 5.68 13.07
N TRP A 82 0.01 4.87 12.60
CA TRP A 82 -1.26 5.37 12.07
C TRP A 82 -2.03 6.27 13.05
N ARG A 83 -1.86 6.07 14.37
CA ARG A 83 -2.56 6.84 15.40
C ARG A 83 -2.13 8.31 15.45
N VAL A 84 -0.88 8.58 15.10
CA VAL A 84 -0.30 9.94 15.08
C VAL A 84 -0.10 10.45 13.65
N HIS A 85 -0.13 9.57 12.66
CA HIS A 85 -0.04 9.88 11.24
C HIS A 85 -1.19 9.18 10.51
N PRO A 86 -2.43 9.73 10.50
CA PRO A 86 -3.63 9.04 10.00
C PRO A 86 -3.59 8.59 8.53
N LEU A 87 -2.68 9.16 7.74
CA LEU A 87 -2.42 8.76 6.35
C LEU A 87 -1.54 7.51 6.23
N ALA A 88 -0.77 7.17 7.27
CA ALA A 88 -0.02 5.93 7.28
C ALA A 88 -0.99 4.74 7.36
N PRO A 89 -0.74 3.66 6.60
CA PRO A 89 -1.60 2.51 6.66
C PRO A 89 -1.48 1.82 8.02
N GLU A 90 -2.61 1.38 8.56
CA GLU A 90 -2.63 0.55 9.75
C GLU A 90 -2.17 -0.86 9.40
N SER A 91 -1.23 -1.41 10.17
CA SER A 91 -1.03 -2.85 10.15
C SER A 91 -1.96 -3.53 11.13
N LEU A 92 -2.85 -4.35 10.57
CA LEU A 92 -3.95 -5.00 11.28
C LEU A 92 -3.54 -6.32 11.90
N HIS A 93 -2.70 -7.08 11.21
CA HIS A 93 -2.34 -8.43 11.62
C HIS A 93 -0.95 -8.81 11.13
N LEU A 94 -0.27 -9.64 11.91
CA LEU A 94 0.99 -10.30 11.55
C LEU A 94 0.82 -11.80 11.80
N CYS A 95 1.11 -12.59 10.78
CA CYS A 95 1.23 -14.04 10.88
C CYS A 95 2.69 -14.45 10.73
N GLU A 96 3.28 -14.96 11.81
CA GLU A 96 4.64 -15.51 11.79
C GLU A 96 4.66 -17.02 11.49
N ASP A 97 3.49 -17.67 11.54
CA ASP A 97 3.35 -19.09 11.23
C ASP A 97 3.52 -19.36 9.73
N ARG A 98 4.66 -19.96 9.38
CA ARG A 98 5.01 -20.32 8.01
C ARG A 98 4.18 -21.47 7.46
N SER A 99 3.46 -22.22 8.29
CA SER A 99 2.61 -23.32 7.83
C SER A 99 1.40 -22.84 7.01
N VAL A 100 1.03 -21.56 7.14
CA VAL A 100 -0.15 -20.98 6.48
C VAL A 100 0.09 -20.79 4.98
N ILE A 101 1.08 -19.98 4.59
CA ILE A 101 1.41 -19.69 3.17
C ILE A 101 2.90 -19.86 2.82
N GLY A 102 3.66 -20.57 3.65
CA GLY A 102 5.10 -20.85 3.46
C GLY A 102 6.05 -19.76 3.97
N VAL A 103 5.54 -18.55 4.21
CA VAL A 103 6.32 -17.39 4.68
C VAL A 103 5.50 -16.55 5.68
N PRO A 104 6.15 -15.77 6.56
CA PRO A 104 5.42 -14.81 7.38
C PRO A 104 4.75 -13.75 6.49
N PHE A 105 3.64 -13.19 6.95
CA PHE A 105 2.95 -12.13 6.22
C PHE A 105 2.24 -11.16 7.16
N GLN A 106 1.98 -9.97 6.62
CA GLN A 106 1.32 -8.89 7.31
C GLN A 106 0.05 -8.52 6.54
N LEU A 107 -1.05 -8.30 7.26
CA LEU A 107 -2.23 -7.65 6.70
C LEU A 107 -2.17 -6.17 7.06
N ILE A 108 -2.27 -5.35 6.02
CA ILE A 108 -2.18 -3.90 6.09
C ILE A 108 -3.43 -3.32 5.47
N ASP A 109 -3.93 -2.24 6.03
CA ASP A 109 -5.06 -1.50 5.49
C ASP A 109 -4.78 -1.06 4.06
N TYR A 110 -5.69 -1.34 3.12
CA TYR A 110 -5.53 -0.86 1.75
C TYR A 110 -5.87 0.63 1.70
N ARG A 111 -4.86 1.46 1.40
CA ARG A 111 -5.06 2.88 1.15
C ARG A 111 -5.23 3.11 -0.35
N PRO A 112 -6.47 3.41 -0.83
CA PRO A 112 -6.66 3.73 -2.22
C PRO A 112 -5.91 5.03 -2.54
N GLY A 113 -5.05 4.96 -3.53
CA GLY A 113 -4.23 6.06 -3.99
C GLY A 113 -3.66 5.71 -5.35
N LEU A 114 -3.24 6.74 -6.08
CA LEU A 114 -2.42 6.57 -7.28
C LEU A 114 -0.94 6.50 -6.83
N VAL A 115 0.04 6.25 -7.69
CA VAL A 115 1.46 6.36 -7.30
C VAL A 115 2.12 7.26 -8.32
N ILE A 116 2.82 8.29 -7.85
CA ILE A 116 3.46 9.25 -8.76
C ILE A 116 4.66 8.59 -9.44
N LYS A 117 4.84 8.75 -10.75
CA LYS A 117 6.02 8.29 -11.51
C LYS A 117 6.27 9.27 -12.67
N GLY A 118 7.52 9.61 -12.99
CA GLY A 118 7.85 10.52 -14.10
C GLY A 118 8.12 11.96 -13.66
N THR A 119 8.34 12.86 -14.63
CA THR A 119 8.67 14.27 -14.40
C THR A 119 7.49 15.17 -14.77
N PHE A 120 7.03 15.99 -13.83
CA PHE A 120 5.93 16.93 -14.07
C PHE A 120 6.15 18.24 -13.33
N ARG A 121 5.52 19.29 -13.84
CA ARG A 121 5.48 20.60 -13.20
C ARG A 121 4.23 20.71 -12.34
N ILE A 122 4.40 21.20 -11.12
CA ILE A 122 3.29 21.59 -10.25
C ILE A 122 3.36 23.09 -9.97
N SER A 123 2.19 23.74 -9.97
CA SER A 123 2.01 25.10 -9.46
C SER A 123 1.15 25.04 -8.22
N VAL A 124 1.56 25.77 -7.18
CA VAL A 124 0.78 26.01 -5.96
C VAL A 124 0.95 27.48 -5.57
N ASP A 125 -0.15 28.22 -5.45
CA ASP A 125 -0.15 29.64 -5.07
C ASP A 125 0.87 30.49 -5.86
N ASN A 126 0.83 30.36 -7.18
CA ASN A 126 1.73 31.04 -8.14
C ASN A 126 3.23 30.66 -8.02
N THR A 127 3.56 29.66 -7.19
CA THR A 127 4.91 29.07 -7.15
C THR A 127 4.92 27.80 -7.97
N GLU A 128 5.78 27.75 -8.99
CA GLU A 128 5.98 26.58 -9.83
C GLU A 128 7.22 25.80 -9.42
N THR A 129 7.15 24.48 -9.45
CA THR A 129 8.29 23.60 -9.19
C THR A 129 8.23 22.37 -10.11
N LEU A 130 9.40 21.95 -10.59
CA LEU A 130 9.56 20.69 -11.30
C LEU A 130 9.72 19.57 -10.28
N ILE A 131 8.92 18.52 -10.40
CA ILE A 131 9.01 17.32 -9.58
C ILE A 131 9.64 16.21 -10.41
N GLU A 132 10.72 15.62 -9.89
CA GLU A 132 11.45 14.52 -10.51
C GLU A 132 11.18 13.19 -9.80
N GLU A 133 11.62 12.09 -10.42
CA GLU A 133 11.47 10.77 -9.82
C GLU A 133 12.29 10.67 -8.52
N GLY A 134 11.59 10.38 -7.41
CA GLY A 134 12.19 10.32 -6.08
C GLY A 134 11.88 11.54 -5.21
N ASP A 135 11.39 12.63 -5.81
CA ASP A 135 10.93 13.77 -5.05
C ASP A 135 9.63 13.46 -4.29
N SER A 136 9.49 14.08 -3.13
CA SER A 136 8.26 14.08 -2.36
C SER A 136 7.86 15.52 -2.07
N PHE A 137 6.58 15.84 -2.22
CA PHE A 137 6.06 17.17 -1.97
C PHE A 137 4.69 17.08 -1.29
N GLN A 138 4.37 18.11 -0.53
CA GLN A 138 3.09 18.30 0.14
C GLN A 138 2.75 19.79 0.08
N PHE A 139 1.48 20.12 -0.12
CA PHE A 139 1.00 21.50 -0.16
C PHE A 139 -0.45 21.58 0.31
N ASP A 140 -0.91 22.80 0.63
CA ASP A 140 -2.29 23.06 0.99
C ASP A 140 -3.19 23.09 -0.27
N SER A 141 -4.12 22.15 -0.37
CA SER A 141 -5.03 22.05 -1.52
C SER A 141 -6.07 23.17 -1.60
N GLU A 142 -6.21 24.02 -0.58
CA GLU A 142 -7.07 25.22 -0.68
C GLU A 142 -6.44 26.31 -1.55
N LEU A 143 -5.12 26.27 -1.74
CA LEU A 143 -4.41 27.20 -2.62
C LEU A 143 -4.65 26.85 -4.10
N PRO A 144 -4.76 27.84 -5.00
CA PRO A 144 -4.87 27.58 -6.43
C PRO A 144 -3.68 26.74 -6.94
N HIS A 145 -3.98 25.66 -7.65
CA HIS A 145 -2.96 24.71 -8.08
C HIS A 145 -3.26 24.07 -9.44
N TRP A 146 -2.21 23.64 -10.14
CA TRP A 146 -2.31 22.84 -11.37
C TRP A 146 -1.08 21.96 -11.56
N VAL A 147 -1.22 20.93 -12.40
CA VAL A 147 -0.13 20.01 -12.76
C VAL A 147 -0.04 19.86 -14.28
N LYS A 148 1.18 19.84 -14.82
CA LYS A 148 1.45 19.63 -16.25
C LYS A 148 2.55 18.57 -16.43
N ASN A 149 2.28 17.56 -17.27
CA ASN A 149 3.33 16.66 -17.73
C ASN A 149 4.22 17.41 -18.74
N GLU A 150 5.51 17.54 -18.45
CA GLU A 150 6.46 18.29 -19.30
C GLU A 150 7.17 17.40 -20.33
N ARG A 151 6.87 16.10 -20.32
CA ARG A 151 7.54 15.11 -21.15
C ARG A 151 6.52 14.34 -21.97
N ASP A 152 7.03 13.72 -23.03
CA ASP A 152 6.24 12.86 -23.92
C ASP A 152 6.03 11.45 -23.34
N ASP A 153 6.73 11.10 -22.25
CA ASP A 153 6.53 9.86 -21.52
C ASP A 153 5.41 9.96 -20.48
N VAL A 154 4.96 8.80 -20.00
CA VAL A 154 3.83 8.72 -19.07
C VAL A 154 4.26 9.17 -17.68
N SER A 155 3.77 10.33 -17.27
CA SER A 155 3.76 10.75 -15.87
C SER A 155 2.49 10.26 -15.15
N VAL A 156 2.65 9.73 -13.95
CA VAL A 156 1.58 9.33 -13.02
C VAL A 156 1.66 10.26 -11.82
N LEU A 157 0.53 10.70 -11.25
CA LEU A 157 0.46 11.57 -10.07
C LEU A 157 -0.46 10.95 -9.01
N MET A 158 0.00 10.87 -7.75
CA MET A 158 -0.79 10.60 -6.55
C MET A 158 -1.15 11.90 -5.85
N TRP A 159 -2.39 12.31 -6.01
CA TRP A 159 -2.96 13.42 -5.25
C TRP A 159 -3.71 12.89 -4.04
N ILE A 160 -3.18 13.11 -2.84
CA ILE A 160 -3.90 12.84 -1.60
C ILE A 160 -4.45 14.18 -1.11
N MET A 161 -5.74 14.45 -1.35
CA MET A 161 -6.41 15.63 -0.79
C MET A 161 -6.80 15.33 0.65
N VAL A 162 -6.34 16.16 1.58
CA VAL A 162 -6.80 16.16 2.96
C VAL A 162 -7.84 17.27 3.07
N ARG A 163 -9.11 16.94 3.33
CA ARG A 163 -10.01 17.96 3.87
C ARG A 163 -9.63 18.11 5.34
N SER A 164 -9.12 19.27 5.73
CA SER A 164 -9.28 19.73 7.10
C SER A 164 -10.79 19.67 7.39
N ASN A 165 -11.20 18.79 8.30
CA ASN A 165 -12.57 18.80 8.79
C ASN A 165 -12.69 20.05 9.68
N PRO A 166 -13.53 21.05 9.38
CA PRO A 166 -13.78 22.15 10.31
C PRO A 166 -14.72 21.66 11.41
N LEU A 167 -14.27 20.72 12.24
CA LEU A 167 -15.00 20.29 13.44
C LEU A 167 -14.02 20.09 14.60
N HIS A 168 -13.49 21.22 15.08
CA HIS A 168 -13.23 21.46 16.49
C HIS A 168 -13.31 22.97 16.73
N GLN A 169 -14.54 23.51 16.75
CA GLN A 169 -14.84 24.61 17.66
C GLN A 169 -15.38 23.95 18.93
N ILE A 170 -14.59 24.03 20.00
CA ILE A 170 -15.05 23.92 21.38
C ILE A 170 -15.26 25.35 21.87
#